data_AF-A0A7K0TSJ9-F1
#
_entry.id   AF-A0A7K0TSJ9-F1
#
_cell.length_a   1.000
_cell.length_b   1.000
_cell.length_c   1.000
_cell.angle_alpha   90.00
_cell.angle_beta   90.00
_cell.angle_gamma   90.00
#
_symmetry.space_group_name_H-M   'P 1'
#
loop_
_entity.id
_entity.type
_entity.pdbx_description
1 polymer ?
#
loop_
_entity_poly.entity_id
_entity_poly.type
_entity_poly.pdbx_seq_one_letter_code
_entity_poly.pdbx_strand_id
1 'polypeptide(L)'
;MATMDDYLEIHKQFEFSYLLIGLLEVHLRQRIPLTLGKNYASDHPHWYSHLPLNERGQKSLTVALQMSRNSPENYLPLSFWRFLLSNKNYGSLWLPSLHAIFPEISSPKRMNIFRTIDKNMDTALRLRNNVAHFNFDALKNMQYSQERVKWLLLNLGVESRFLDHPL
;
A
#
# COMPACT_ATOMS: atom_id res chain seq x y z
N MET A 1 11.30 24.85 -16.31
CA MET A 1 12.36 24.06 -15.65
C MET A 1 13.66 24.56 -16.23
N ALA A 2 14.49 25.28 -15.47
CA ALA A 2 15.53 26.09 -16.10
C ALA A 2 16.96 25.89 -15.56
N THR A 3 17.22 25.04 -14.55
CA THR A 3 18.59 24.70 -14.13
C THR A 3 18.77 23.22 -13.75
N MET A 4 20.03 22.74 -13.74
CA MET A 4 20.40 21.42 -13.19
C MET A 4 20.10 21.34 -11.68
N ASP A 5 20.21 22.47 -10.98
CA ASP A 5 19.91 22.56 -9.55
C ASP A 5 18.42 22.32 -9.28
N ASP A 6 17.52 22.89 -10.11
CA ASP A 6 16.07 22.60 -10.04
C ASP A 6 15.81 21.09 -10.18
N TYR A 7 16.55 20.42 -11.08
CA TYR A 7 16.40 18.98 -11.31
C TYR A 7 16.88 18.17 -10.10
N LEU A 8 18.00 18.54 -9.48
CA LEU A 8 18.53 17.85 -8.31
C LEU A 8 17.60 17.97 -7.10
N GLU A 9 16.97 19.14 -6.89
CA GLU A 9 15.97 19.30 -5.84
C GLU A 9 14.73 18.44 -6.08
N ILE A 10 14.25 18.42 -7.33
CA ILE A 10 13.12 17.57 -7.73
C ILE A 10 13.46 16.09 -7.55
N HIS A 11 14.68 15.68 -7.91
CA HIS A 11 15.11 14.29 -7.81
C HIS A 11 14.99 13.75 -6.37
N LYS A 12 15.39 14.55 -5.37
CA LYS A 12 15.25 14.18 -3.94
C LYS A 12 13.79 13.85 -3.57
N GLN A 13 12.84 14.61 -4.11
CA GLN A 13 11.40 14.35 -3.86
C GLN A 13 10.93 13.03 -4.48
N PHE A 14 11.44 12.68 -5.67
CA PHE A 14 11.16 11.40 -6.31
C PHE A 14 11.78 10.22 -5.55
N GLU A 15 13.04 10.36 -5.13
CA GLU A 15 13.76 9.35 -4.34
C GLU A 15 13.04 9.07 -3.02
N PHE A 16 12.66 10.12 -2.29
CA PHE A 16 11.92 9.96 -1.05
C PHE A 16 10.55 9.31 -1.26
N SER A 17 9.84 9.72 -2.33
CA SER A 17 8.57 9.10 -2.68
C SER A 17 8.75 7.61 -3.02
N TYR A 18 9.83 7.24 -3.71
CA TYR A 18 10.17 5.86 -4.00
C TYR A 18 10.40 5.05 -2.72
N LEU A 19 11.18 5.59 -1.77
CA LEU A 19 11.41 4.99 -0.46
C LEU A 19 10.08 4.74 0.29
N LEU A 20 9.23 5.76 0.39
CA LEU A 20 7.94 5.66 1.09
C LEU A 20 7.03 4.58 0.47
N ILE A 21 6.97 4.52 -0.86
CA ILE A 21 6.21 3.49 -1.57
C ILE A 21 6.80 2.09 -1.35
N GLY A 22 8.13 1.96 -1.39
CA GLY A 22 8.82 0.69 -1.11
C GLY A 22 8.53 0.18 0.30
N LEU A 23 8.63 1.03 1.31
CA LEU A 23 8.26 0.71 2.68
C LEU A 23 6.80 0.25 2.77
N LEU A 24 5.88 1.01 2.14
CA LEU A 24 4.45 0.67 2.17
C LEU A 24 4.19 -0.71 1.57
N GLU A 25 4.76 -1.00 0.39
CA GLU A 25 4.60 -2.30 -0.26
C GLU A 25 5.14 -3.45 0.59
N VAL A 26 6.32 -3.31 1.19
CA VAL A 26 6.91 -4.33 2.07
C VAL A 26 6.01 -4.60 3.28
N HIS A 27 5.52 -3.55 3.95
CA HIS A 27 4.65 -3.70 5.11
C HIS A 27 3.31 -4.36 4.76
N LEU A 28 2.69 -3.97 3.64
CA LEU A 28 1.43 -4.58 3.18
C LEU A 28 1.64 -6.05 2.84
N ARG A 29 2.72 -6.36 2.12
CA ARG A 29 3.09 -7.73 1.72
C ARG A 29 3.33 -8.65 2.90
N GLN A 30 3.93 -8.15 3.98
CA GLN A 30 4.15 -8.96 5.18
C GLN A 30 2.86 -9.12 5.99
N ARG A 31 2.11 -8.04 6.20
CA ARG A 31 1.01 -8.02 7.17
C ARG A 31 -0.30 -8.58 6.65
N ILE A 32 -0.64 -8.33 5.38
CA ILE A 32 -1.91 -8.77 4.81
C ILE A 32 -1.99 -10.32 4.78
N PRO A 33 -1.02 -11.05 4.20
CA PRO A 33 -1.02 -12.51 4.22
C PRO A 33 -1.10 -13.10 5.62
N LEU A 34 -0.34 -12.55 6.58
CA LEU A 34 -0.36 -13.02 7.97
C LEU A 34 -1.73 -12.80 8.63
N THR A 35 -2.33 -11.64 8.42
CA THR A 35 -3.62 -11.27 9.05
C THR A 35 -4.78 -12.07 8.46
N LEU A 36 -4.81 -12.21 7.13
CA LEU A 36 -5.81 -13.05 6.46
C LEU A 36 -5.57 -14.53 6.79
N GLY A 37 -4.32 -14.99 6.73
CA GLY A 37 -3.95 -16.37 7.05
C GLY A 37 -4.41 -16.78 8.44
N LYS A 38 -4.21 -15.96 9.48
CA LYS A 38 -4.68 -16.24 10.85
C LYS A 38 -6.20 -16.40 10.95
N ASN A 39 -6.96 -15.56 10.25
CA ASN A 39 -8.41 -15.54 10.35
C ASN A 39 -9.10 -16.61 9.46
N TYR A 40 -8.38 -17.17 8.49
CA TYR A 40 -8.90 -18.20 7.57
C TYR A 40 -8.16 -19.55 7.68
N ALA A 41 -7.26 -19.70 8.67
CA ALA A 41 -6.35 -20.84 8.81
C ALA A 41 -7.04 -22.19 8.98
N SER A 42 -8.25 -22.22 9.55
CA SER A 42 -8.97 -23.45 9.84
C SER A 42 -9.54 -24.10 8.58
N ASP A 43 -9.88 -23.28 7.58
CA ASP A 43 -10.71 -23.72 6.46
C ASP A 43 -9.89 -23.78 5.15
N HIS A 44 -8.79 -23.03 5.06
CA HIS A 44 -8.09 -22.81 3.79
C HIS A 44 -6.55 -22.81 3.92
N PRO A 45 -5.84 -23.55 3.04
CA PRO A 45 -4.38 -23.65 3.11
C PRO A 45 -3.66 -22.37 2.67
N HIS A 46 -4.34 -21.43 1.99
CA HIS A 46 -3.74 -20.21 1.48
C HIS A 46 -4.57 -18.98 1.81
N TRP A 47 -3.90 -17.90 2.22
CA TRP A 47 -4.53 -16.63 2.60
C TRP A 47 -5.34 -15.97 1.47
N TYR A 48 -5.04 -16.31 0.21
CA TYR A 48 -5.66 -15.74 -0.98
C TYR A 48 -6.86 -16.54 -1.52
N SER A 49 -7.19 -17.70 -0.95
CA SER A 49 -8.18 -18.63 -1.54
C SER A 49 -9.59 -18.06 -1.68
N HIS A 50 -10.01 -17.15 -0.79
CA HIS A 50 -11.38 -16.60 -0.74
C HIS A 50 -11.43 -15.09 -0.94
N LEU A 51 -10.39 -14.52 -1.55
CA LEU A 51 -10.38 -13.10 -1.82
C LEU A 51 -11.47 -12.78 -2.87
N PRO A 52 -12.29 -11.74 -2.64
CA PRO A 52 -13.28 -11.26 -3.61
C PRO A 52 -12.58 -10.49 -4.75
N LEU A 53 -11.71 -11.17 -5.50
CA LEU A 53 -10.92 -10.57 -6.56
C LEU A 53 -11.80 -10.26 -7.78
N ASN A 54 -11.58 -9.10 -8.38
CA ASN A 54 -12.02 -8.84 -9.74
C ASN A 54 -11.06 -9.49 -10.75
N GLU A 55 -11.40 -9.42 -12.04
CA GLU A 55 -10.58 -9.99 -13.12
C GLU A 55 -9.11 -9.53 -13.06
N ARG A 56 -8.88 -8.24 -12.79
CA ARG A 56 -7.51 -7.69 -12.67
C ARG A 56 -6.77 -8.27 -11.48
N GLY A 57 -7.41 -8.37 -10.32
CA GLY A 57 -6.84 -8.98 -9.12
C GLY A 57 -6.53 -10.45 -9.35
N GLN A 58 -7.45 -11.19 -9.99
CA GLN A 58 -7.25 -12.59 -10.35
C GLN A 58 -6.06 -12.77 -11.28
N LYS A 59 -5.93 -11.92 -12.31
CA LYS A 59 -4.78 -11.94 -13.21
C LYS A 59 -3.46 -11.67 -12.48
N SER A 60 -3.43 -10.67 -11.59
CA SER A 60 -2.24 -10.39 -10.76
C SER A 60 -1.87 -11.57 -9.87
N LEU A 61 -2.84 -12.23 -9.24
CA LEU A 61 -2.60 -13.41 -8.42
C LEU A 61 -2.09 -14.60 -9.25
N THR A 62 -2.67 -14.85 -10.42
CA THR A 62 -2.21 -15.92 -11.33
C THR A 62 -0.76 -15.72 -11.74
N VAL A 63 -0.38 -14.50 -12.14
CA VAL A 63 1.02 -14.17 -12.49
C VAL A 63 1.93 -14.36 -11.28
N ALA A 64 1.52 -13.91 -10.11
CA ALA A 64 2.30 -14.07 -8.89
C ALA A 64 2.52 -15.56 -8.52
N LEU A 65 1.50 -16.40 -8.67
CA LEU A 65 1.59 -17.85 -8.43
C LEU A 65 2.47 -18.58 -9.45
N GLN A 66 2.57 -18.07 -10.68
CA GLN A 66 3.51 -18.58 -11.68
C GLN A 66 4.96 -18.25 -11.29
N MET A 67 5.20 -17.08 -10.70
CA MET A 67 6.53 -16.67 -10.23
C MET A 67 6.94 -17.40 -8.95
N SER A 68 6.03 -17.56 -8.00
CA SER A 68 6.24 -18.35 -6.78
C SER A 68 4.94 -18.87 -6.22
N ARG A 69 4.84 -20.19 -6.10
CA ARG A 69 3.68 -20.85 -5.45
C ARG A 69 3.70 -20.71 -3.93
N ASN A 70 4.88 -20.64 -3.33
CA ASN A 70 5.03 -20.62 -1.86
C ASN A 70 4.95 -19.20 -1.29
N SER A 71 5.32 -18.19 -2.08
CA SER A 71 5.35 -16.80 -1.65
C SER A 71 4.88 -15.85 -2.77
N PRO A 72 3.65 -16.02 -3.30
CA PRO A 72 3.13 -15.19 -4.37
C PRO A 72 3.04 -13.72 -3.96
N GLU A 73 2.90 -13.40 -2.66
CA GLU A 73 2.87 -12.03 -2.15
C GLU A 73 4.09 -11.19 -2.56
N ASN A 74 5.25 -11.82 -2.79
CA ASN A 74 6.46 -11.15 -3.28
C ASN A 74 6.31 -10.55 -4.69
N TYR A 75 5.35 -11.03 -5.47
CA TYR A 75 5.16 -10.68 -6.87
C TYR A 75 3.83 -9.94 -7.12
N LEU A 76 3.07 -9.66 -6.06
CA LEU A 76 1.83 -8.89 -6.17
C LEU A 76 2.12 -7.38 -6.22
N PRO A 77 1.54 -6.65 -7.20
CA PRO A 77 1.77 -5.22 -7.35
C PRO A 77 1.00 -4.40 -6.31
N LEU A 78 1.41 -3.15 -6.06
CA LEU A 78 0.70 -2.22 -5.16
C LEU A 78 -0.81 -2.10 -5.45
N SER A 79 -1.20 -2.14 -6.74
CA SER A 79 -2.62 -2.08 -7.12
C SER A 79 -3.45 -3.25 -6.57
N PHE A 80 -2.84 -4.42 -6.36
CA PHE A 80 -3.49 -5.56 -5.73
C PHE A 80 -3.80 -5.27 -4.26
N TRP A 81 -2.81 -4.78 -3.51
CA TRP A 81 -2.99 -4.41 -2.10
C TRP A 81 -4.00 -3.27 -1.92
N ARG A 82 -3.93 -2.26 -2.80
CA ARG A 82 -4.91 -1.17 -2.88
C ARG A 82 -6.34 -1.69 -3.09
N PHE A 83 -6.51 -2.69 -3.94
CA PHE A 83 -7.82 -3.30 -4.20
C PHE A 83 -8.37 -3.98 -2.95
N LEU A 84 -7.55 -4.77 -2.23
CA LEU A 84 -7.97 -5.43 -0.99
C LEU A 84 -8.43 -4.43 0.08
N LEU A 85 -7.77 -3.28 0.17
CA LEU A 85 -8.13 -2.18 1.08
C LEU A 85 -9.15 -1.20 0.49
N SER A 86 -9.79 -1.53 -0.63
CA SER A 86 -10.78 -0.64 -1.26
C SER A 86 -12.12 -0.66 -0.58
N ASN A 87 -12.87 0.44 -0.71
CA ASN A 87 -14.20 0.60 -0.12
C ASN A 87 -15.15 -0.59 -0.38
N LYS A 88 -15.02 -1.26 -1.53
CA LYS A 88 -15.77 -2.45 -1.93
C LYS A 88 -15.61 -3.62 -0.97
N ASN A 89 -14.49 -3.68 -0.25
CA ASN A 89 -14.12 -4.77 0.63
C ASN A 89 -14.30 -4.45 2.12
N TYR A 90 -15.06 -3.38 2.45
CA TYR A 90 -15.33 -3.02 3.84
C TYR A 90 -16.00 -4.17 4.62
N GLY A 91 -17.09 -4.72 4.08
CA GLY A 91 -17.83 -5.79 4.76
C GLY A 91 -17.12 -7.14 4.70
N SER A 92 -16.48 -7.45 3.56
CA SER A 92 -15.96 -8.78 3.26
C SER A 92 -14.54 -9.05 3.76
N LEU A 93 -13.66 -8.05 3.77
CA LEU A 93 -12.27 -8.21 4.20
C LEU A 93 -11.90 -7.33 5.39
N TRP A 94 -12.36 -6.06 5.39
CA TRP A 94 -11.97 -5.10 6.42
C TRP A 94 -12.51 -5.44 7.79
N LEU A 95 -13.84 -5.54 7.93
CA LEU A 95 -14.49 -5.81 9.22
C LEU A 95 -14.09 -7.16 9.83
N PRO A 96 -13.95 -8.26 9.05
CA PRO A 96 -13.53 -9.54 9.62
C PRO A 96 -12.05 -9.55 10.02
N SER A 97 -11.17 -8.90 9.26
CA SER A 97 -9.73 -9.18 9.35
C SER A 97 -8.83 -7.97 9.12
N LEU A 98 -8.92 -7.29 7.97
CA LEU A 98 -7.87 -6.37 7.52
C LEU A 98 -7.73 -5.11 8.38
N HIS A 99 -8.73 -4.76 9.18
CA HIS A 99 -8.60 -3.65 10.13
C HIS A 99 -7.43 -3.84 11.10
N ALA A 100 -7.00 -5.08 11.36
CA ALA A 100 -5.94 -5.40 12.32
C ALA A 100 -4.52 -5.13 11.79
N ILE A 101 -4.34 -4.86 10.49
CA ILE A 101 -3.00 -4.57 9.95
C ILE A 101 -2.46 -3.20 10.42
N PHE A 102 -3.35 -2.32 10.88
CA PHE A 102 -3.06 -0.97 11.36
C PHE A 102 -3.19 -0.89 12.89
N PRO A 103 -2.17 -1.32 13.66
CA PRO A 103 -2.25 -1.41 15.13
C PRO A 103 -2.37 -0.05 15.81
N GLU A 104 -1.81 1.02 15.21
CA GLU A 104 -1.79 2.36 15.85
C GLU A 104 -3.08 3.15 15.64
N ILE A 105 -4.03 2.60 14.86
CA ILE A 105 -5.31 3.25 14.63
C ILE A 105 -6.28 2.91 15.76
N SER A 106 -6.75 3.93 16.47
CA SER A 106 -7.86 3.78 17.39
C SER A 106 -9.17 3.49 16.64
N SER A 107 -9.93 2.51 17.11
CA SER A 107 -11.22 2.12 16.53
C SER A 107 -11.19 1.86 15.01
N PRO A 108 -10.32 0.95 14.51
CA PRO A 108 -10.06 0.79 13.07
C PRO A 108 -11.28 0.27 12.29
N LYS A 109 -12.27 -0.33 12.97
CA LYS A 109 -13.54 -0.77 12.38
C LYS A 109 -14.48 0.38 12.01
N ARG A 110 -14.23 1.63 12.41
CA ARG A 110 -15.11 2.75 12.06
C ARG A 110 -15.02 3.07 10.57
N MET A 111 -16.18 3.26 9.93
CA MET A 111 -16.28 3.57 8.49
C MET A 111 -15.48 4.81 8.06
N ASN A 112 -15.46 5.87 8.88
CA ASN A 112 -14.72 7.09 8.56
C ASN A 112 -13.20 6.85 8.52
N ILE A 113 -12.68 6.05 9.45
CA ILE A 113 -11.27 5.66 9.50
C ILE A 113 -10.90 4.84 8.27
N PHE A 114 -11.72 3.84 7.95
CA PHE A 114 -11.51 3.03 6.75
C PHE A 114 -11.53 3.86 5.46
N ARG A 115 -12.44 4.83 5.35
CA ARG A 115 -12.46 5.77 4.20
C ARG A 115 -11.18 6.61 4.10
N THR A 116 -10.58 6.98 5.24
CA THR A 116 -9.28 7.67 5.24
C THR A 116 -8.18 6.77 4.69
N ILE A 117 -8.14 5.50 5.11
CA ILE A 117 -7.17 4.52 4.62
C ILE A 117 -7.35 4.28 3.12
N ASP A 118 -8.58 4.08 2.67
CA ASP A 118 -8.95 3.90 1.25
C ASP A 118 -8.45 5.08 0.39
N LYS A 119 -8.67 6.32 0.84
CA LYS A 119 -8.20 7.54 0.16
C LYS A 119 -6.67 7.68 0.17
N ASN A 120 -6.02 7.34 1.28
CA ASN A 120 -4.57 7.42 1.39
C ASN A 120 -3.91 6.34 0.53
N MET A 121 -4.48 5.13 0.45
CA MET A 121 -4.02 4.07 -0.44
C MET A 121 -4.20 4.45 -1.91
N ASP A 122 -5.29 5.11 -2.27
CA ASP A 122 -5.49 5.66 -3.62
C ASP A 122 -4.43 6.70 -3.98
N THR A 123 -4.11 7.58 -3.02
CA THR A 123 -3.04 8.57 -3.16
C THR A 123 -1.68 7.91 -3.30
N ALA A 124 -1.39 6.85 -2.53
CA ALA A 124 -0.16 6.07 -2.64
C ALA A 124 0.00 5.43 -4.03
N LEU A 125 -1.08 4.86 -4.59
CA LEU A 125 -1.05 4.28 -5.94
C LEU A 125 -0.76 5.35 -7.00
N ARG A 126 -1.35 6.55 -6.89
CA ARG A 126 -1.04 7.67 -7.79
C ARG A 126 0.41 8.13 -7.64
N LEU A 127 0.90 8.27 -6.42
CA LEU A 127 2.29 8.64 -6.15
C LEU A 127 3.26 7.63 -6.78
N ARG A 128 3.03 6.33 -6.57
CA ARG A 128 3.83 5.27 -7.20
C ARG A 128 3.89 5.40 -8.72
N ASN A 129 2.76 5.68 -9.36
CA ASN A 129 2.72 5.87 -10.82
C ASN A 129 3.47 7.12 -11.25
N ASN A 130 3.30 8.24 -10.54
CA ASN A 130 4.04 9.47 -10.83
C ASN A 130 5.55 9.24 -10.72
N VAL A 131 6.00 8.54 -9.67
CA VAL A 131 7.41 8.20 -9.47
C VAL A 131 7.93 7.30 -10.58
N ALA A 132 7.21 6.21 -10.89
CA ALA A 132 7.62 5.26 -11.91
C ALA A 132 7.72 5.88 -13.32
N HIS A 133 6.95 6.92 -13.59
CA HIS A 133 6.95 7.62 -14.88
C HIS A 133 7.72 8.95 -14.86
N PHE A 134 8.39 9.31 -13.75
CA PHE A 134 9.04 10.61 -13.57
C PHE A 134 8.13 11.79 -13.99
N ASN A 135 6.88 11.77 -13.51
CA ASN A 135 5.88 12.76 -13.88
C ASN A 135 6.09 14.10 -13.14
N PHE A 136 6.76 15.05 -13.78
CA PHE A 136 7.05 16.38 -13.23
C PHE A 136 5.79 17.22 -12.95
N ASP A 137 4.70 17.03 -13.68
CA ASP A 137 3.45 17.78 -13.42
C ASP A 137 2.85 17.45 -12.04
N ALA A 138 3.19 16.27 -11.51
CA ALA A 138 2.74 15.82 -10.21
C ALA A 138 3.47 16.48 -9.03
N LEU A 139 4.55 17.25 -9.26
CA LEU A 139 5.35 17.88 -8.22
C LEU A 139 4.53 18.74 -7.26
N LYS A 140 3.54 19.46 -7.79
CA LYS A 140 2.64 20.32 -7.02
C LYS A 140 1.91 19.58 -5.90
N ASN A 141 1.68 18.27 -6.08
CA ASN A 141 0.94 17.42 -5.14
C ASN A 141 1.83 16.36 -4.48
N MET A 142 3.14 16.40 -4.70
CA MET A 142 4.04 15.33 -4.27
C MET A 142 4.16 15.27 -2.75
N GLN A 143 4.45 16.40 -2.11
CA GLN A 143 4.50 16.50 -0.64
C GLN A 143 3.18 16.07 0.00
N TYR A 144 2.04 16.54 -0.53
CA TYR A 144 0.72 16.10 -0.07
C TYR A 144 0.57 14.57 -0.14
N SER A 145 1.04 13.96 -1.24
CA SER A 145 0.95 12.53 -1.44
C SER A 145 1.89 11.76 -0.51
N GLN A 146 3.11 12.26 -0.30
CA GLN A 146 4.07 11.72 0.65
C GLN A 146 3.50 11.71 2.06
N GLU A 147 2.88 12.80 2.53
CA GLU A 147 2.27 12.86 3.86
C GLU A 147 1.14 11.83 4.06
N ARG A 148 0.37 11.53 3.01
CA ARG A 148 -0.63 10.45 3.08
C ARG A 148 -0.01 9.07 3.18
N VAL A 149 1.13 8.84 2.51
CA VAL A 149 1.87 7.58 2.63
C VAL A 149 2.55 7.47 4.00
N LYS A 150 3.18 8.54 4.49
CA LYS A 150 3.71 8.62 5.86
C LYS A 150 2.63 8.29 6.89
N TRP A 151 1.44 8.87 6.75
CA TRP A 151 0.31 8.55 7.63
C TRP A 151 -0.02 7.06 7.62
N LEU A 152 -0.05 6.39 6.45
CA LEU A 152 -0.27 4.95 6.38
C LEU A 152 0.85 4.18 7.10
N LEU A 153 2.11 4.54 6.87
CA LEU A 153 3.28 3.89 7.45
C LEU A 153 3.32 4.02 8.98
N LEU A 154 3.09 5.22 9.51
CA LEU A 154 2.95 5.44 10.96
C LEU A 154 1.86 4.53 11.55
N ASN A 155 0.72 4.42 10.86
CA ASN A 155 -0.38 3.59 11.31
C ASN A 155 -0.14 2.08 11.11
N LEU A 156 0.82 1.72 10.27
CA LEU A 156 1.40 0.38 10.16
C LEU A 156 2.51 0.19 11.20
N GLY A 157 2.73 1.10 12.15
CA GLY A 157 3.74 0.98 13.20
C GLY A 157 5.18 1.18 12.71
N VAL A 158 5.39 1.85 11.58
CA VAL A 158 6.73 2.30 11.17
C VAL A 158 7.12 3.49 12.02
N GLU A 159 8.30 3.43 12.63
CA GLU A 159 8.80 4.52 13.46
C GLU A 159 9.01 5.80 12.65
N SER A 160 8.63 6.94 13.22
CA SER A 160 8.72 8.26 12.57
C SER A 160 10.14 8.60 12.09
N ARG A 161 11.18 8.16 12.80
CA ARG A 161 12.58 8.37 12.42
C ARG A 161 12.95 7.84 11.03
N PHE A 162 12.21 6.87 10.49
CA PHE A 162 12.41 6.34 9.14
C PHE A 162 11.59 7.08 8.07
N LEU A 163 10.70 7.98 8.50
CA LEU A 163 9.74 8.69 7.67
C LEU A 163 10.04 10.18 7.59
N ASP A 164 10.98 10.66 8.39
CA ASP A 164 11.54 12.00 8.32
C ASP A 164 12.83 11.92 7.51
N HIS A 165 12.90 12.73 6.46
CA HIS A 165 13.94 12.68 5.44
C HIS A 165 15.34 12.84 6.07
N PRO A 166 16.24 11.86 5.96
CA PRO A 166 17.64 12.04 6.27
C PRO A 166 18.42 12.13 4.95
N LEU A 167 18.23 13.20 4.18
CA LEU A 167 19.12 13.55 3.05
C LEU A 167 19.19 15.07 2.89
#